data_AF-A0A7S0CAC6-F1
#
_entry.id   AF-A0A7S0CAC6-F1
#
_cell.length_a   1.000
_cell.length_b   1.000
_cell.length_c   1.000
_cell.angle_alpha   90.00
_cell.angle_beta   90.00
_cell.angle_gamma   90.00
#
_symmetry.space_group_name_H-M   'P 1'
#
loop_
_entity.id
_entity.type
_entity.pdbx_description
1 polymer ?
#
loop_
_entity_poly.entity_id
_entity_poly.type
_entity_poly.pdbx_seq_one_letter_code
_entity_poly.pdbx_strand_id
1 'polypeptide(L)'
;MLEAGGSSHDKLMTATYMLAGNKMTVDGLVACAQRMEERITEKESASKALEDVYNEISRAFVQARDNLRKLKNEADKIAPLKSADGTELPLKAELEALPESLDEVEIRLEEAVDKVESIQDNPEVLQAYEQRKLEIERTKKRLGGLEQEKNDKITELESILAPWEAALMNTVKKVNVLFSKYMKDLGCAGEIRLKTADDDNVNSEDGYGDFREWGVEILVKFREKSSLQVLSARVQSGGERSVSTIMYLMALQELMVAPFRCVDEINQGLDERNERLVFRRIVENSTKIPNNAHSLCDHSGQYFLITPKLLPNLTDMENEAVTLLFIFNGPYNFDHCSDWKVNDFLGKKRIRCDENEANKENNIVNEAAGQECKPHVRANKISRKKSS
;
A
#
# COMPACT_ATOMS: atom_id res chain seq x y z
N MET A 1 120.14 -90.97 90.82
CA MET A 1 120.33 -89.98 89.73
C MET A 1 119.25 -90.07 88.63
N LEU A 2 118.08 -90.69 88.90
CA LEU A 2 117.01 -90.88 87.89
C LEU A 2 115.74 -90.05 88.14
N GLU A 3 115.54 -89.47 89.34
CA GLU A 3 114.32 -88.69 89.65
C GLU A 3 114.37 -87.21 89.18
N ALA A 4 115.56 -86.63 89.02
CA ALA A 4 115.70 -85.22 88.59
C ALA A 4 115.36 -85.01 87.09
N GLY A 5 115.48 -86.06 86.27
CA GLY A 5 115.14 -85.99 84.83
C GLY A 5 113.63 -85.95 84.58
N GLY A 6 112.84 -86.63 85.42
CA GLY A 6 111.37 -86.68 85.29
C GLY A 6 110.71 -85.33 85.56
N SER A 7 111.11 -84.62 86.62
CA SER A 7 110.52 -83.31 86.98
C SER A 7 110.84 -82.21 85.94
N SER A 8 111.99 -82.28 85.28
CA SER A 8 112.36 -81.32 84.23
C SER A 8 111.61 -81.58 82.92
N HIS A 9 111.38 -82.85 82.58
CA HIS A 9 110.54 -83.23 81.45
C HIS A 9 109.08 -82.84 81.66
N ASP A 10 108.55 -83.00 82.87
CA ASP A 10 107.16 -82.66 83.19
C ASP A 10 106.92 -81.14 83.11
N LYS A 11 107.85 -80.32 83.62
CA LYS A 11 107.81 -78.85 83.47
C LYS A 11 107.93 -78.40 82.02
N LEU A 12 108.77 -79.07 81.23
CA LEU A 12 108.89 -78.81 79.80
C LEU A 12 107.55 -79.10 79.10
N MET A 13 106.93 -80.25 79.40
CA MET A 13 105.64 -80.65 78.85
C MET A 13 104.52 -79.68 79.23
N THR A 14 104.44 -79.23 80.49
CA THR A 14 103.46 -78.22 80.91
C THR A 14 103.69 -76.87 80.22
N ALA A 15 104.94 -76.45 80.04
CA ALA A 15 105.27 -75.21 79.33
C ALA A 15 104.91 -75.28 77.84
N THR A 16 105.16 -76.41 77.16
CA THR A 16 104.70 -76.63 75.78
C THR A 16 103.18 -76.66 75.68
N TYR A 17 102.47 -77.21 76.68
CA TYR A 17 101.00 -77.25 76.70
C TYR A 17 100.40 -75.85 76.87
N MET A 18 100.98 -75.02 77.75
CA MET A 18 100.59 -73.62 77.93
C MET A 18 100.92 -72.76 76.70
N LEU A 19 102.07 -72.99 76.06
CA LEU A 19 102.44 -72.29 74.82
C LEU A 19 101.50 -72.65 73.67
N ALA A 20 101.15 -73.94 73.54
CA ALA A 20 100.17 -74.40 72.55
C ALA A 20 98.77 -73.82 72.83
N GLY A 21 98.34 -73.79 74.09
CA GLY A 21 97.08 -73.17 74.50
C GLY A 21 97.01 -71.68 74.20
N ASN A 22 98.07 -70.92 74.52
CA ASN A 22 98.18 -69.50 74.22
C ASN A 22 98.27 -69.23 72.71
N LYS A 23 98.94 -70.10 71.96
CA LYS A 23 99.02 -69.98 70.49
C LYS A 23 97.66 -70.25 69.84
N MET A 24 96.90 -71.24 70.33
CA MET A 24 95.54 -71.51 69.87
C MET A 24 94.54 -70.38 70.21
N THR A 25 94.67 -69.71 71.36
CA THR A 25 93.85 -68.53 71.68
C THR A 25 94.24 -67.30 70.87
N VAL A 26 95.53 -67.07 70.62
CA VAL A 26 95.99 -65.99 69.73
C VAL A 26 95.55 -66.24 68.30
N ASP A 27 95.70 -67.45 67.77
CA ASP A 27 95.25 -67.84 66.43
C ASP A 27 93.71 -67.74 66.32
N GLY A 28 92.98 -68.09 67.39
CA GLY A 28 91.53 -67.91 67.47
C GLY A 28 91.08 -66.44 67.50
N LEU A 29 91.82 -65.57 68.20
CA LEU A 29 91.58 -64.12 68.22
C LEU A 29 91.93 -63.46 66.89
N VAL A 30 93.00 -63.89 66.22
CA VAL A 30 93.38 -63.43 64.87
C VAL A 30 92.33 -63.86 63.85
N ALA A 31 91.84 -65.10 63.91
CA ALA A 31 90.75 -65.57 63.05
C ALA A 31 89.43 -64.81 63.32
N CYS A 32 89.16 -64.43 64.58
CA CYS A 32 87.98 -63.63 64.93
C CYS A 32 88.11 -62.18 64.43
N ALA A 33 89.30 -61.59 64.53
CA ALA A 33 89.62 -60.26 63.99
C ALA A 33 89.48 -60.25 62.46
N GLN A 34 90.01 -61.25 61.76
CA GLN A 34 89.85 -61.40 60.31
C GLN A 34 88.37 -61.52 59.90
N ARG A 35 87.57 -62.33 60.61
CA ARG A 35 86.11 -62.42 60.35
C ARG A 35 85.37 -61.11 60.63
N MET A 36 85.79 -60.34 61.64
CA MET A 36 85.20 -59.04 61.92
C MET A 36 85.57 -58.03 60.82
N GLU A 37 86.81 -58.05 60.33
CA GLU A 37 87.28 -57.21 59.23
C GLU A 37 86.57 -57.56 57.92
N GLU A 38 86.42 -58.85 57.60
CA GLU A 38 85.60 -59.33 56.47
C GLU A 38 84.15 -58.83 56.58
N ARG A 39 83.52 -58.92 57.75
CA ARG A 39 82.14 -58.41 57.97
C ARG A 39 82.05 -56.89 57.87
N ILE A 40 83.08 -56.16 58.29
CA ILE A 40 83.14 -54.70 58.15
C ILE A 40 83.24 -54.35 56.66
N THR A 41 84.14 -54.98 55.91
CA THR A 41 84.28 -54.75 54.46
C THR A 41 83.01 -55.14 53.69
N GLU A 42 82.34 -56.22 54.06
CA GLU A 42 81.05 -56.62 53.48
C GLU A 42 79.97 -55.56 53.77
N LYS A 43 79.87 -55.08 55.01
CA LYS A 43 78.91 -54.02 55.39
C LYS A 43 79.22 -52.68 54.74
N GLU A 44 80.49 -52.31 54.59
CA GLU A 44 80.92 -51.12 53.86
C GLU A 44 80.58 -51.23 52.36
N SER A 45 80.77 -52.40 51.76
CA SER A 45 80.38 -52.66 50.37
C SER A 45 78.86 -52.60 50.17
N ALA A 46 78.09 -53.15 51.11
CA ALA A 46 76.63 -53.08 51.09
C ALA A 46 76.11 -51.66 51.32
N SER A 47 76.76 -50.87 52.19
CA SER A 47 76.43 -49.46 52.41
C SER A 47 76.69 -48.63 51.17
N LYS A 48 77.82 -48.84 50.49
CA LYS A 48 78.14 -48.17 49.22
C LYS A 48 77.14 -48.55 48.13
N ALA A 49 76.80 -49.83 47.99
CA ALA A 49 75.79 -50.27 47.03
C ALA A 49 74.41 -49.64 47.29
N LEU A 50 74.00 -49.51 48.55
CA LEU A 50 72.75 -48.85 48.91
C LEU A 50 72.79 -47.34 48.64
N GLU A 51 73.93 -46.69 48.88
CA GLU A 51 74.14 -45.28 48.58
C GLU A 51 74.11 -45.02 47.07
N ASP A 52 74.68 -45.92 46.27
CA ASP A 52 74.62 -45.86 44.79
C ASP A 52 73.17 -45.99 44.29
N VAL A 53 72.39 -46.93 44.83
CA VAL A 53 70.96 -47.09 44.49
C VAL A 53 70.15 -45.87 44.93
N TYR A 54 70.41 -45.32 46.11
CA TYR A 54 69.76 -44.08 46.55
C TYR A 54 70.10 -42.92 45.63
N ASN A 55 71.35 -42.78 45.22
CA ASN A 55 71.80 -41.75 44.29
C ASN A 55 71.21 -41.93 42.89
N GLU A 56 70.96 -43.16 42.44
CA GLU A 56 70.27 -43.44 41.18
C GLU A 56 68.78 -43.09 41.26
N ILE A 57 68.08 -43.51 42.31
CA ILE A 57 66.67 -43.16 42.54
C ILE A 57 66.50 -41.65 42.72
N SER A 58 67.41 -41.00 43.45
CA SER A 58 67.40 -39.55 43.64
C SER A 58 67.61 -38.82 42.32
N ARG A 59 68.54 -39.28 41.47
CA ARG A 59 68.71 -38.75 40.10
C ARG A 59 67.46 -38.96 39.25
N ALA A 60 66.86 -40.15 39.27
CA ALA A 60 65.63 -40.44 38.54
C ALA A 60 64.46 -39.57 39.02
N PHE A 61 64.32 -39.35 40.33
CA PHE A 61 63.33 -38.46 40.92
C PHE A 61 63.53 -37.01 40.49
N VAL A 62 64.77 -36.51 40.54
CA VAL A 62 65.10 -35.15 40.08
C VAL A 62 64.80 -35.00 38.59
N GLN A 63 65.15 -35.98 37.76
CA GLN A 63 64.83 -35.97 36.33
C GLN A 63 63.32 -36.00 36.09
N ALA A 64 62.56 -36.87 36.77
CA ALA A 64 61.12 -36.94 36.66
C ALA A 64 60.45 -35.63 37.11
N ARG A 65 60.93 -35.02 38.20
CA ARG A 65 60.46 -33.73 38.70
C ARG A 65 60.75 -32.59 37.72
N ASP A 66 61.96 -32.55 37.16
CA ASP A 66 62.35 -31.51 36.20
C ASP A 66 61.60 -31.67 34.88
N ASN A 67 61.34 -32.90 34.44
CA ASN A 67 60.47 -33.19 33.30
C ASN A 67 59.03 -32.75 33.57
N LEU A 68 58.47 -33.08 34.74
CA LEU A 68 57.13 -32.65 35.14
C LEU A 68 57.04 -31.12 35.16
N ARG A 69 58.07 -30.43 35.65
CA ARG A 69 58.13 -28.96 35.63
C ARG A 69 58.18 -28.40 34.21
N LYS A 70 58.95 -29.00 33.30
CA LYS A 70 59.01 -28.60 31.89
C LYS A 70 57.66 -28.81 31.21
N LEU A 71 57.09 -30.00 31.32
CA LEU A 71 55.77 -30.36 30.78
C LEU A 71 54.67 -29.46 31.34
N LYS A 72 54.69 -29.15 32.64
CA LYS A 72 53.76 -28.19 33.24
C LYS A 72 53.91 -26.79 32.66
N ASN A 73 55.14 -26.29 32.51
CA ASN A 73 55.38 -24.98 31.91
C ASN A 73 54.98 -24.93 30.42
N GLU A 74 55.12 -26.04 29.69
CA GLU A 74 54.66 -26.16 28.31
C GLU A 74 53.12 -26.19 28.25
N ALA A 75 52.48 -26.95 29.13
CA ALA A 75 51.03 -26.97 29.26
C ALA A 75 50.47 -25.59 29.62
N ASP A 76 51.06 -24.88 30.58
CA ASP A 76 50.66 -23.52 30.97
C ASP A 76 50.85 -22.48 29.85
N LYS A 77 51.81 -22.69 28.94
CA LYS A 77 52.01 -21.84 27.74
C LYS A 77 50.97 -22.09 26.66
N ILE A 78 50.61 -23.35 26.44
CA ILE A 78 49.67 -23.76 25.40
C ILE A 78 48.23 -23.47 25.85
N ALA A 79 47.93 -23.70 27.13
CA ALA A 79 46.60 -23.66 27.71
C ALA A 79 46.64 -23.07 29.13
N PRO A 80 46.74 -21.74 29.29
CA PRO A 80 46.76 -21.11 30.61
C PRO A 80 45.42 -21.31 31.34
N LEU A 81 45.46 -21.85 32.55
CA LEU A 81 44.26 -22.07 33.40
C LEU A 81 43.90 -20.84 34.26
N LYS A 82 44.79 -19.84 34.31
CA LYS A 82 44.61 -18.59 35.06
C LYS A 82 45.04 -17.40 34.21
N SER A 83 44.31 -16.30 34.33
CA SER A 83 44.66 -15.02 33.72
C SER A 83 45.88 -14.40 34.42
N ALA A 84 46.49 -13.37 33.80
CA ALA A 84 47.61 -12.62 34.38
C ALA A 84 47.31 -12.02 35.76
N ASP A 85 46.02 -11.78 36.07
CA ASP A 85 45.53 -11.26 37.34
C ASP A 85 45.16 -12.36 38.37
N GLY A 86 45.44 -13.63 38.07
CA GLY A 86 45.21 -14.77 38.97
C GLY A 86 43.78 -15.32 38.98
N THR A 87 42.87 -14.73 38.21
CA THR A 87 41.51 -15.22 37.99
C THR A 87 41.51 -16.53 37.20
N GLU A 88 40.73 -17.51 37.65
CA GLU A 88 40.59 -18.78 36.95
C GLU A 88 39.91 -18.57 35.60
N LEU A 89 40.51 -19.08 34.53
CA LEU A 89 39.98 -18.93 33.17
C LEU A 89 38.85 -19.95 32.93
N PRO A 90 37.89 -19.65 32.04
CA PRO A 90 36.78 -20.56 31.70
C PRO A 90 37.25 -21.96 31.31
N LEU A 91 38.46 -22.05 30.73
CA LEU A 91 39.14 -23.28 30.35
C LEU A 91 39.32 -24.27 31.51
N LYS A 92 39.54 -23.79 32.74
CA LYS A 92 39.67 -24.65 33.92
C LYS A 92 38.33 -25.31 34.27
N ALA A 93 37.24 -24.55 34.21
CA ALA A 93 35.90 -25.07 34.45
C ALA A 93 35.47 -26.06 33.35
N GLU A 94 35.89 -25.82 32.10
CA GLU A 94 35.67 -26.75 30.99
C GLU A 94 36.46 -28.06 31.16
N LEU A 95 37.71 -28.00 31.66
CA LEU A 95 38.53 -29.18 31.96
C LEU A 95 38.03 -29.99 33.16
N GLU A 96 37.54 -29.33 34.21
CA GLU A 96 36.93 -29.99 35.38
C GLU A 96 35.56 -30.62 35.04
N ALA A 97 34.91 -30.18 33.97
CA ALA A 97 33.68 -30.78 33.45
C ALA A 97 33.93 -32.00 32.53
N LEU A 98 35.19 -32.27 32.16
CA LEU A 98 35.56 -33.45 31.40
C LEU A 98 35.59 -34.70 32.29
N PRO A 99 35.33 -35.89 31.73
CA PRO A 99 35.44 -37.13 32.47
C PRO A 99 36.85 -37.37 33.00
N GLU A 100 36.98 -37.89 34.23
CA GLU A 100 38.27 -38.27 34.80
C GLU A 100 38.80 -39.62 34.26
N SER A 101 37.94 -40.43 33.63
CA SER A 101 38.27 -41.75 33.09
C SER A 101 38.37 -41.74 31.58
N LEU A 102 39.41 -42.40 31.05
CA LEU A 102 39.62 -42.60 29.61
C LEU A 102 38.42 -43.28 28.95
N ASP A 103 37.83 -44.27 29.61
CA ASP A 103 36.69 -45.03 29.10
C ASP A 103 35.45 -44.14 28.88
N GLU A 104 35.23 -43.14 29.73
CA GLU A 104 34.08 -42.24 29.59
C GLU A 104 34.30 -41.20 28.48
N VAL A 105 35.57 -40.81 28.24
CA VAL A 105 35.93 -39.99 27.07
C VAL A 105 35.73 -40.78 25.78
N GLU A 106 36.10 -42.07 25.75
CA GLU A 106 35.88 -42.94 24.60
C GLU A 106 34.38 -43.13 24.32
N ILE A 107 33.56 -43.36 25.34
CA ILE A 107 32.10 -43.46 25.18
C ILE A 107 31.51 -42.14 24.63
N ARG A 108 31.92 -40.98 25.15
CA ARG A 108 31.42 -39.68 24.63
C ARG A 108 31.91 -39.39 23.21
N LEU A 109 33.12 -39.85 22.87
CA LEU A 109 33.65 -39.75 21.53
C LEU A 109 32.85 -40.63 20.58
N GLU A 110 32.56 -41.87 20.97
CA GLU A 110 31.74 -42.82 20.22
C GLU A 110 30.32 -42.26 20.03
N GLU A 111 29.67 -41.74 21.08
CA GLU A 111 28.38 -41.05 20.97
C GLU A 111 28.41 -39.83 20.05
N ALA A 112 29.51 -39.07 20.04
CA ALA A 112 29.67 -37.90 19.16
C ALA A 112 29.89 -38.33 17.71
N VAL A 113 30.67 -39.40 17.48
CA VAL A 113 30.88 -40.01 16.17
C VAL A 113 29.56 -40.58 15.66
N ASP A 114 28.83 -41.35 16.46
CA ASP A 114 27.52 -41.90 16.14
C ASP A 114 26.52 -40.78 15.79
N LYS A 115 26.53 -39.67 16.54
CA LYS A 115 25.70 -38.50 16.20
C LYS A 115 26.10 -37.91 14.85
N VAL A 116 27.38 -37.76 14.56
CA VAL A 116 27.86 -37.24 13.27
C VAL A 116 27.52 -38.19 12.13
N GLU A 117 27.68 -39.50 12.32
CA GLU A 117 27.33 -40.52 11.34
C GLU A 117 25.80 -40.66 11.13
N SER A 118 25.01 -40.36 12.18
CA SER A 118 23.54 -40.31 12.07
C SER A 118 23.04 -39.11 11.24
N ILE A 119 23.86 -38.07 11.08
CA ILE A 119 23.56 -36.96 10.18
C ILE A 119 23.76 -37.44 8.75
N GLN A 120 22.65 -37.74 8.08
CA GLN A 120 22.66 -37.97 6.65
C GLN A 120 22.92 -36.66 5.93
N ASP A 121 24.12 -36.49 5.38
CA ASP A 121 24.41 -35.42 4.43
C ASP A 121 23.64 -35.69 3.13
N ASN A 122 22.53 -34.96 2.95
CA ASN A 122 21.80 -34.99 1.70
C ASN A 122 22.21 -33.77 0.85
N PRO A 123 23.12 -33.93 -0.13
CA PRO A 123 23.58 -32.84 -0.98
C PRO A 123 22.43 -32.22 -1.80
N GLU A 124 21.33 -32.93 -2.03
CA GLU A 124 20.16 -32.39 -2.70
C GLU A 124 19.45 -31.31 -1.86
N VAL A 125 19.47 -31.42 -0.53
CA VAL A 125 18.87 -30.42 0.37
C VAL A 125 19.65 -29.11 0.31
N LEU A 126 20.99 -29.18 0.28
CA LEU A 126 21.84 -28.01 0.14
C LEU A 126 21.62 -27.33 -1.22
N GLN A 127 21.61 -28.11 -2.31
CA GLN A 127 21.32 -27.59 -3.64
C GLN A 127 19.92 -26.96 -3.72
N ALA A 128 18.91 -27.60 -3.14
CA ALA A 128 17.55 -27.06 -3.10
C ALA A 128 17.45 -25.78 -2.26
N TYR A 129 18.21 -25.67 -1.16
CA TYR A 129 18.30 -24.45 -0.36
C TYR A 129 18.91 -23.30 -1.16
N GLU A 130 20.04 -23.55 -1.83
CA GLU A 130 20.70 -22.54 -2.67
C GLU A 130 19.81 -22.08 -3.84
N GLN A 131 19.14 -23.02 -4.51
CA GLN A 131 18.17 -22.72 -5.56
C GLN A 131 17.01 -21.87 -5.04
N ARG A 132 16.41 -22.24 -3.91
CA ARG A 132 15.34 -21.45 -3.28
C ARG A 132 15.79 -20.06 -2.87
N LYS A 133 17.02 -19.93 -2.35
CA LYS A 133 17.59 -18.61 -1.99
C LYS A 133 17.68 -17.71 -3.23
N LEU A 134 18.16 -18.23 -4.36
CA LEU A 134 18.20 -17.51 -5.62
C LEU A 134 16.80 -17.17 -6.15
N GLU A 135 15.84 -18.08 -6.01
CA GLU A 135 14.46 -17.87 -6.43
C GLU A 135 13.76 -16.78 -5.61
N ILE A 136 13.97 -16.76 -4.29
CA ILE A 136 13.46 -15.72 -3.38
C ILE A 136 14.03 -14.36 -3.78
N GLU A 137 15.35 -14.27 -4.01
CA GLU A 137 15.98 -13.02 -4.43
C GLU A 137 15.45 -12.53 -5.79
N ARG A 138 15.29 -13.42 -6.77
CA ARG A 138 14.67 -13.08 -8.06
C ARG A 138 13.23 -12.60 -7.89
N THR A 139 12.46 -13.28 -7.05
CA THR A 139 11.04 -12.95 -6.82
C THR A 139 10.90 -11.62 -6.10
N LYS A 140 11.72 -11.35 -5.09
CA LYS A 140 11.78 -10.04 -4.41
C LYS A 140 12.14 -8.92 -5.37
N LYS A 141 13.15 -9.13 -6.23
CA LYS A 141 13.52 -8.14 -7.25
C LYS A 141 12.38 -7.87 -8.23
N ARG A 142 11.67 -8.91 -8.66
CA ARG A 142 10.48 -8.79 -9.53
C ARG A 142 9.34 -8.06 -8.82
N LEU A 143 9.10 -8.36 -7.54
CA LEU A 143 8.10 -7.67 -6.72
C LEU A 143 8.40 -6.17 -6.64
N GLY A 144 9.64 -5.80 -6.30
CA GLY A 144 10.04 -4.38 -6.24
C GLY A 144 9.89 -3.65 -7.59
N GLY A 145 10.17 -4.33 -8.70
CA GLY A 145 9.92 -3.78 -10.04
C GLY A 145 8.43 -3.58 -10.34
N LEU A 146 7.57 -4.53 -9.95
CA LEU A 146 6.12 -4.43 -10.12
C LEU A 146 5.50 -3.37 -9.20
N GLU A 147 5.99 -3.22 -7.97
CA GLU A 147 5.57 -2.15 -7.06
C GLU A 147 5.94 -0.78 -7.60
N GLN A 148 7.13 -0.63 -8.17
CA GLN A 148 7.53 0.60 -8.84
C GLN A 148 6.65 0.89 -10.06
N GLU A 149 6.41 -0.10 -10.93
CA GLU A 149 5.53 0.05 -12.08
C GLU A 149 4.09 0.40 -11.67
N LYS A 150 3.57 -0.21 -10.59
CA LYS A 150 2.27 0.13 -10.01
C LYS A 150 2.26 1.60 -9.58
N ASN A 151 3.26 2.06 -8.84
CA ASN A 151 3.33 3.44 -8.36
C ASN A 151 3.45 4.43 -9.52
N ASP A 152 4.28 4.13 -10.52
CA ASP A 152 4.42 4.95 -11.72
C ASP A 152 3.06 5.09 -12.44
N LYS A 153 2.30 3.99 -12.57
CA LYS A 153 0.95 4.01 -13.15
C LYS A 153 -0.07 4.78 -12.32
N ILE A 154 0.01 4.70 -11.00
CA ILE A 154 -0.83 5.51 -10.10
C ILE A 154 -0.53 7.00 -10.31
N THR A 155 0.75 7.40 -10.35
CA THR A 155 1.10 8.81 -10.58
C THR A 155 0.68 9.31 -11.98
N GLU A 156 0.77 8.45 -13.00
CA GLU A 156 0.25 8.74 -14.34
C GLU A 156 -1.26 8.96 -14.31
N LEU A 157 -2.01 8.08 -13.64
CA LEU A 157 -3.45 8.21 -13.46
C LEU A 157 -3.81 9.52 -12.74
N GLU A 158 -3.16 9.84 -11.63
CA GLU A 158 -3.39 11.08 -10.88
C GLU A 158 -3.12 12.33 -11.72
N SER A 159 -2.07 12.30 -12.55
CA SER A 159 -1.71 13.41 -13.43
C SER A 159 -2.78 13.71 -14.49
N ILE A 160 -3.55 12.69 -14.91
CA ILE A 160 -4.64 12.80 -15.88
C ILE A 160 -5.96 13.11 -15.18
N LEU A 161 -6.21 12.46 -14.05
CA LEU A 161 -7.47 12.53 -13.33
C LEU A 161 -7.68 13.90 -12.68
N ALA A 162 -6.67 14.44 -11.98
CA ALA A 162 -6.80 15.73 -11.30
C ALA A 162 -7.25 16.88 -12.23
N PRO A 163 -6.64 17.10 -13.42
CA PRO A 163 -7.11 18.15 -14.33
C PRO A 163 -8.46 17.81 -14.96
N TRP A 164 -8.74 16.54 -15.25
CA TRP A 164 -10.04 16.11 -15.80
C TRP A 164 -11.18 16.32 -14.80
N GLU A 165 -11.01 15.91 -13.55
CA GLU A 165 -11.98 16.06 -12.47
C GLU A 165 -12.23 17.55 -12.18
N ALA A 166 -11.18 18.36 -12.11
CA ALA A 166 -11.32 19.81 -11.96
C ALA A 166 -12.11 20.45 -13.12
N ALA A 167 -11.85 20.02 -14.36
CA ALA A 167 -12.61 20.48 -15.53
C ALA A 167 -14.08 20.04 -15.48
N LEU A 168 -14.34 18.80 -15.05
CA LEU A 168 -15.69 18.26 -14.87
C LEU A 168 -16.45 19.01 -13.77
N MET A 169 -15.88 19.17 -12.58
CA MET A 169 -16.47 19.93 -11.47
C MET A 169 -16.77 21.38 -11.87
N ASN A 170 -15.85 22.04 -12.59
CA ASN A 170 -16.08 23.39 -13.06
C ASN A 170 -17.26 23.46 -14.05
N THR A 171 -17.38 22.47 -14.93
CA THR A 171 -18.50 22.37 -15.87
C THR A 171 -19.82 22.14 -15.12
N VAL A 172 -19.87 21.17 -14.21
CA VAL A 172 -21.05 20.90 -13.37
C VAL A 172 -21.43 22.13 -12.56
N LYS A 173 -20.47 22.85 -11.98
CA LYS A 173 -20.71 24.08 -11.23
C LYS A 173 -21.34 25.18 -12.09
N LYS A 174 -20.86 25.36 -13.33
CA LYS A 174 -21.45 26.31 -14.29
C LYS A 174 -22.90 25.94 -14.63
N VAL A 175 -23.17 24.66 -14.90
CA VAL A 175 -24.53 24.18 -15.15
C VAL A 175 -25.40 24.36 -13.91
N ASN A 176 -24.88 24.08 -12.71
CA ASN A 176 -25.60 24.23 -11.45
C ASN A 176 -26.05 25.68 -11.22
N VAL A 177 -25.16 26.67 -11.42
CA VAL A 177 -25.52 28.09 -11.28
C VAL A 177 -26.67 28.48 -12.21
N LEU A 178 -26.61 28.04 -13.47
CA LEU A 178 -27.67 28.32 -14.46
C LEU A 178 -28.96 27.58 -14.12
N PHE A 179 -28.88 26.31 -13.76
CA PHE A 179 -30.02 25.48 -13.41
C PHE A 179 -30.73 25.99 -12.14
N SER A 180 -30.00 26.32 -11.09
CA SER A 180 -30.57 26.90 -9.87
C SER A 180 -31.25 28.24 -10.15
N LYS A 181 -30.67 29.09 -11.01
CA LYS A 181 -31.32 30.32 -11.48
C LYS A 181 -32.62 30.01 -12.22
N TYR A 182 -32.59 29.04 -13.13
CA TYR A 182 -33.74 28.67 -13.93
C TYR A 182 -34.87 28.11 -13.07
N MET A 183 -34.56 27.21 -12.14
CA MET A 183 -35.55 26.67 -11.20
C MET A 183 -36.12 27.77 -10.29
N LYS A 184 -35.31 28.73 -9.84
CA LYS A 184 -35.75 29.87 -9.03
C LYS A 184 -36.75 30.76 -9.77
N ASP A 185 -36.55 30.99 -11.06
CA ASP A 185 -37.48 31.77 -11.89
C ASP A 185 -38.83 31.05 -12.07
N LEU A 186 -38.87 29.71 -11.92
CA LEU A 186 -40.11 28.93 -11.84
C LEU A 186 -40.76 28.94 -10.44
N GLY A 187 -40.13 29.56 -9.45
CA GLY A 187 -40.56 29.51 -8.04
C GLY A 187 -40.21 28.20 -7.34
N CYS A 188 -39.28 27.42 -7.91
CA CYS A 188 -38.80 26.16 -7.35
C CYS A 188 -37.31 26.28 -6.97
N ALA A 189 -36.78 25.30 -6.26
CA ALA A 189 -35.34 25.18 -6.03
C ALA A 189 -34.80 23.93 -6.72
N GLY A 190 -33.59 24.03 -7.26
CA GLY A 190 -32.92 22.90 -7.89
C GLY A 190 -31.42 23.04 -7.80
N GLU A 191 -30.75 21.91 -7.70
CA GLU A 191 -29.31 21.77 -7.57
C GLU A 191 -28.84 20.58 -8.40
N ILE A 192 -27.66 20.71 -8.98
CA ILE A 192 -26.99 19.64 -9.73
C ILE A 192 -25.73 19.27 -8.95
N ARG A 193 -25.62 17.99 -8.65
CA ARG A 193 -24.48 17.43 -7.91
C ARG A 193 -23.79 16.36 -8.77
N LEU A 194 -22.46 16.32 -8.68
CA LEU A 194 -21.69 15.20 -9.17
C LEU A 194 -21.64 14.15 -8.05
N LYS A 195 -22.22 12.98 -8.29
CA LYS A 195 -22.08 11.81 -7.44
C LYS A 195 -20.78 11.11 -7.81
N THR A 196 -19.90 10.92 -6.84
CA THR A 196 -18.69 10.09 -6.93
C THR A 196 -18.90 8.80 -6.13
N ALA A 197 -18.08 7.79 -6.38
CA ALA A 197 -18.17 6.49 -5.68
C ALA A 197 -17.86 6.58 -4.17
N ASP A 198 -17.09 7.58 -3.75
CA ASP A 198 -16.72 7.82 -2.34
C ASP A 198 -17.89 8.30 -1.47
N ASP A 199 -18.95 8.87 -2.06
CA ASP A 199 -20.11 9.32 -1.29
C ASP A 199 -20.85 8.13 -0.63
N ASP A 200 -20.71 6.90 -1.17
CA ASP A 200 -21.41 5.70 -0.69
C ASP A 200 -20.46 4.54 -0.25
N ASN A 201 -19.19 4.47 -0.68
CA ASN A 201 -18.28 3.36 -0.39
C ASN A 201 -16.84 3.79 -0.03
N VAL A 202 -16.51 3.80 1.27
CA VAL A 202 -15.22 4.24 1.85
C VAL A 202 -14.06 3.24 1.66
N ASN A 203 -14.20 2.17 0.87
CA ASN A 203 -13.31 1.00 0.93
C ASN A 203 -12.46 0.72 -0.33
N SER A 204 -12.23 1.71 -1.20
CA SER A 204 -11.34 1.50 -2.36
C SER A 204 -9.89 1.87 -2.00
N GLU A 205 -8.98 0.88 -2.04
CA GLU A 205 -7.53 1.07 -1.77
C GLU A 205 -6.88 2.13 -2.66
N ASP A 206 -7.51 2.43 -3.80
CA ASP A 206 -7.02 3.36 -4.81
C ASP A 206 -7.59 4.78 -4.65
N GLY A 207 -8.52 5.02 -3.72
CA GLY A 207 -9.04 6.35 -3.37
C GLY A 207 -10.03 7.00 -4.35
N TYR A 208 -10.39 6.34 -5.47
CA TYR A 208 -11.26 6.92 -6.52
C TYR A 208 -12.59 6.15 -6.74
N GLY A 209 -12.75 4.98 -6.10
CA GLY A 209 -13.88 4.07 -6.27
C GLY A 209 -14.14 3.61 -7.71
N ASP A 210 -15.29 2.98 -7.96
CA ASP A 210 -15.66 2.53 -9.32
C ASP A 210 -16.26 3.69 -10.12
N PHE A 211 -15.61 4.06 -11.24
CA PHE A 211 -16.11 5.07 -12.17
C PHE A 211 -17.50 4.76 -12.75
N ARG A 212 -17.97 3.50 -12.68
CA ARG A 212 -19.34 3.13 -13.07
C ARG A 212 -20.42 3.73 -12.17
N GLU A 213 -20.07 4.07 -10.93
CA GLU A 213 -20.99 4.68 -9.97
C GLU A 213 -21.01 6.21 -10.08
N TRP A 214 -20.07 6.79 -10.81
CA TRP A 214 -20.04 8.23 -11.05
C TRP A 214 -21.22 8.66 -11.91
N GLY A 215 -21.88 9.74 -11.49
CA GLY A 215 -23.06 10.21 -12.18
C GLY A 215 -23.41 11.64 -11.83
N VAL A 216 -24.21 12.29 -12.67
CA VAL A 216 -24.76 13.61 -12.36
C VAL A 216 -26.16 13.41 -11.81
N GLU A 217 -26.38 13.86 -10.57
CA GLU A 217 -27.68 13.84 -9.92
C GLU A 217 -28.34 15.21 -10.02
N ILE A 218 -29.60 15.21 -10.45
CA ILE A 218 -30.44 16.40 -10.50
C ILE A 218 -31.33 16.37 -9.26
N LEU A 219 -31.13 17.31 -8.35
CA LEU A 219 -31.93 17.48 -7.13
C LEU A 219 -32.91 18.62 -7.33
N VAL A 220 -34.17 18.39 -6.95
CA VAL A 220 -35.26 19.36 -7.15
C VAL A 220 -36.14 19.47 -5.91
N LYS A 221 -36.71 20.65 -5.72
CA LYS A 221 -37.63 21.00 -4.65
C LYS A 221 -38.72 21.90 -5.20
N PHE A 222 -39.94 21.36 -5.27
CA PHE A 222 -41.12 22.06 -5.79
C PHE A 222 -41.98 22.71 -4.70
N ARG A 223 -41.88 22.23 -3.46
CA ARG A 223 -42.66 22.74 -2.31
C ARG A 223 -41.73 23.33 -1.28
N GLU A 224 -42.08 24.46 -0.70
CA GLU A 224 -41.23 25.13 0.32
C GLU A 224 -40.90 24.23 1.52
N LYS A 225 -41.83 23.36 1.91
CA LYS A 225 -41.69 22.44 3.06
C LYS A 225 -40.94 21.14 2.76
N SER A 226 -40.63 20.81 1.50
CA SER A 226 -39.89 19.59 1.18
C SER A 226 -38.38 19.82 1.19
N SER A 227 -37.60 18.77 1.41
CA SER A 227 -36.15 18.80 1.14
C SER A 227 -35.87 18.70 -0.36
N LEU A 228 -34.63 19.00 -0.75
CA LEU A 228 -34.12 18.67 -2.08
C LEU A 228 -34.09 17.14 -2.22
N GLN A 229 -34.69 16.63 -3.28
CA GLN A 229 -34.75 15.20 -3.56
C GLN A 229 -34.25 14.94 -4.96
N VAL A 230 -33.57 13.80 -5.14
CA VAL A 230 -33.13 13.33 -6.46
C VAL A 230 -34.35 13.15 -7.35
N LEU A 231 -34.25 13.64 -8.58
CA LEU A 231 -35.29 13.52 -9.59
C LEU A 231 -35.54 12.05 -9.90
N SER A 232 -36.73 11.56 -9.56
CA SER A 232 -37.12 10.15 -9.65
C SER A 232 -38.56 10.01 -10.14
N ALA A 233 -38.80 8.99 -10.97
CA ALA A 233 -40.13 8.69 -11.48
C ALA A 233 -41.17 8.40 -10.38
N ARG A 234 -40.73 8.03 -9.17
CA ARG A 234 -41.62 7.65 -8.05
C ARG A 234 -42.08 8.83 -7.21
N VAL A 235 -41.33 9.93 -7.20
CA VAL A 235 -41.52 11.02 -6.24
C VAL A 235 -42.16 12.25 -6.90
N GLN A 236 -41.77 12.55 -8.14
CA GLN A 236 -42.23 13.75 -8.84
C GLN A 236 -43.26 13.40 -9.93
N SER A 237 -44.18 14.33 -10.18
CA SER A 237 -45.19 14.22 -11.25
C SER A 237 -44.54 14.25 -12.64
N GLY A 238 -45.26 13.76 -13.65
CA GLY A 238 -44.77 13.78 -15.05
C GLY A 238 -44.44 15.18 -15.56
N GLY A 239 -45.25 16.19 -15.17
CA GLY A 239 -44.99 17.59 -15.50
C GLY A 239 -43.73 18.11 -14.83
N GLU A 240 -43.60 17.94 -13.51
CA GLU A 240 -42.41 18.36 -12.75
C GLU A 240 -41.10 17.75 -13.29
N ARG A 241 -41.15 16.47 -13.66
CA ARG A 241 -40.02 15.78 -14.29
C ARG A 241 -39.65 16.38 -15.64
N SER A 242 -40.65 16.65 -16.46
CA SER A 242 -40.45 17.24 -17.79
C SER A 242 -39.86 18.64 -17.65
N VAL A 243 -40.45 19.50 -16.80
CA VAL A 243 -39.94 20.85 -16.51
C VAL A 243 -38.48 20.81 -16.04
N SER A 244 -38.16 19.98 -15.06
CA SER A 244 -36.79 19.89 -14.52
C SER A 244 -35.78 19.45 -15.58
N THR A 245 -36.16 18.46 -16.39
CA THR A 245 -35.31 17.94 -17.46
C THR A 245 -35.07 19.00 -18.52
N ILE A 246 -36.11 19.72 -18.92
CA ILE A 246 -36.01 20.81 -19.89
C ILE A 246 -35.11 21.93 -19.38
N MET A 247 -35.28 22.35 -18.12
CA MET A 247 -34.44 23.38 -17.50
C MET A 247 -32.98 22.96 -17.39
N TYR A 248 -32.72 21.69 -17.08
CA TYR A 248 -31.37 21.12 -17.08
C TYR A 248 -30.75 21.16 -18.48
N LEU A 249 -31.49 20.71 -19.50
CA LEU A 249 -31.02 20.75 -20.89
C LEU A 249 -30.76 22.18 -21.36
N MET A 250 -31.58 23.16 -20.97
CA MET A 250 -31.36 24.57 -21.27
C MET A 250 -30.08 25.12 -20.63
N ALA A 251 -29.81 24.78 -19.37
CA ALA A 251 -28.58 25.17 -18.68
C ALA A 251 -27.33 24.55 -19.35
N LEU A 252 -27.44 23.30 -19.80
CA LEU A 252 -26.40 22.61 -20.55
C LEU A 252 -26.16 23.27 -21.92
N GLN A 253 -27.22 23.64 -22.61
CA GLN A 253 -27.16 24.26 -23.94
C GLN A 253 -26.40 25.58 -23.97
N GLU A 254 -26.39 26.34 -22.87
CA GLU A 254 -25.65 27.60 -22.75
C GLU A 254 -24.12 27.39 -22.70
N LEU A 255 -23.66 26.21 -22.30
CA LEU A 255 -22.25 25.83 -22.33
C LEU A 255 -21.83 25.13 -23.62
N MET A 256 -22.79 24.66 -24.41
CA MET A 256 -22.53 23.94 -25.65
C MET A 256 -22.53 24.89 -26.85
N VAL A 257 -21.51 24.78 -27.69
CA VAL A 257 -21.46 25.48 -28.98
C VAL A 257 -22.05 24.56 -30.05
N ALA A 258 -23.33 24.76 -30.37
CA ALA A 258 -24.00 24.08 -31.48
C ALA A 258 -24.51 25.11 -32.50
N PRO A 259 -24.27 24.93 -33.80
CA PRO A 259 -24.66 25.89 -34.84
C PRO A 259 -26.18 25.97 -35.01
N PHE A 260 -26.89 24.85 -34.80
CA PHE A 260 -28.34 24.81 -34.73
C PHE A 260 -28.80 23.80 -33.67
N ARG A 261 -30.01 24.00 -33.16
CA ARG A 261 -30.70 23.13 -32.20
C ARG A 261 -32.10 22.87 -32.72
N CYS A 262 -32.55 21.62 -32.67
CA CYS A 262 -33.90 21.24 -33.03
C CYS A 262 -34.56 20.59 -31.82
N VAL A 263 -35.76 21.06 -31.51
CA VAL A 263 -36.55 20.59 -30.38
C VAL A 263 -37.95 20.33 -30.87
N ASP A 264 -38.44 19.12 -30.59
CA ASP A 264 -39.75 18.64 -31.01
C ASP A 264 -40.59 18.28 -29.79
N GLU A 265 -41.85 18.72 -29.77
CA GLU A 265 -42.87 18.40 -28.77
C GLU A 265 -42.48 18.62 -27.30
N ILE A 266 -41.49 19.48 -27.03
CA ILE A 266 -40.94 19.70 -25.68
C ILE A 266 -41.95 20.28 -24.68
N ASN A 267 -43.02 20.89 -25.16
CA ASN A 267 -44.07 21.50 -24.35
C ASN A 267 -45.25 20.56 -24.03
N GLN A 268 -45.21 19.30 -24.45
CA GLN A 268 -46.26 18.33 -24.12
C GLN A 268 -46.16 17.85 -22.67
N GLY A 269 -47.30 17.62 -22.02
CA GLY A 269 -47.34 17.14 -20.63
C GLY A 269 -47.06 18.21 -19.56
N LEU A 270 -47.02 19.49 -19.96
CA LEU A 270 -46.90 20.66 -19.10
C LEU A 270 -48.22 21.42 -18.98
N ASP A 271 -48.42 22.07 -17.84
CA ASP A 271 -49.50 23.05 -17.65
C ASP A 271 -49.12 24.40 -18.30
N GLU A 272 -50.14 25.23 -18.56
CA GLU A 272 -49.97 26.49 -19.31
C GLU A 272 -48.96 27.45 -18.67
N ARG A 273 -48.86 27.43 -17.34
CA ARG A 273 -47.92 28.28 -16.59
C ARG A 273 -46.48 27.86 -16.84
N ASN A 274 -46.15 26.57 -16.65
CA ASN A 274 -44.78 26.10 -16.82
C ASN A 274 -44.38 26.10 -18.30
N GLU A 275 -45.31 25.76 -19.19
CA GLU A 275 -45.11 25.84 -20.63
C GLU A 275 -44.69 27.26 -21.05
N ARG A 276 -45.38 28.31 -20.57
CA ARG A 276 -45.02 29.71 -20.85
C ARG A 276 -43.60 30.06 -20.37
N LEU A 277 -43.20 29.59 -19.18
CA LEU A 277 -41.86 29.83 -18.63
C LEU A 277 -40.77 29.12 -19.43
N VAL A 278 -41.03 27.88 -19.86
CA VAL A 278 -40.16 27.12 -20.76
C VAL A 278 -39.98 27.88 -22.08
N PHE A 279 -41.08 28.28 -22.72
CA PHE A 279 -41.03 29.03 -23.98
C PHE A 279 -40.26 30.33 -23.86
N ARG A 280 -40.56 31.12 -22.82
CA ARG A 280 -39.84 32.37 -22.52
C ARG A 280 -38.33 32.11 -22.42
N ARG A 281 -37.92 31.05 -21.71
CA ARG A 281 -36.51 30.71 -21.56
C ARG A 281 -35.86 30.28 -22.88
N ILE A 282 -36.56 29.50 -23.71
CA ILE A 282 -36.06 29.13 -25.06
C ILE A 282 -35.76 30.39 -25.85
N VAL A 283 -36.69 31.34 -25.89
CA VAL A 283 -36.53 32.59 -26.63
C VAL A 283 -35.37 33.39 -26.04
N GLU A 284 -35.36 33.65 -24.73
CA GLU A 284 -34.28 34.38 -24.04
C GLU A 284 -32.89 33.78 -24.36
N ASN A 285 -32.75 32.46 -24.30
CA ASN A 285 -31.46 31.80 -24.57
C ASN A 285 -31.08 31.81 -26.05
N SER A 286 -32.05 31.82 -26.96
CA SER A 286 -31.80 31.79 -28.41
C SER A 286 -31.62 33.18 -29.02
N THR A 287 -32.16 34.21 -28.38
CA THR A 287 -32.08 35.61 -28.85
C THR A 287 -31.10 36.46 -28.03
N LYS A 288 -30.34 35.86 -27.11
CA LYS A 288 -29.25 36.53 -26.39
C LYS A 288 -28.25 37.08 -27.41
N ILE A 289 -28.05 38.40 -27.38
CA ILE A 289 -27.03 39.05 -28.19
C ILE A 289 -25.67 38.62 -27.63
N PRO A 290 -24.76 38.07 -28.45
CA PRO A 290 -23.45 37.67 -27.99
C PRO A 290 -22.67 38.90 -27.49
N ASN A 291 -21.98 38.74 -26.36
CA ASN A 291 -21.27 39.84 -25.70
C ASN A 291 -20.01 40.25 -26.50
N ASN A 292 -19.46 39.34 -27.30
CA ASN A 292 -18.32 39.61 -28.18
C ASN A 292 -18.64 39.28 -29.64
N ALA A 293 -18.95 40.31 -30.44
CA ALA A 293 -19.20 40.19 -31.87
C ALA A 293 -18.03 39.59 -32.70
N HIS A 294 -16.82 39.51 -32.12
CA HIS A 294 -15.63 38.93 -32.77
C HIS A 294 -15.34 37.48 -32.38
N SER A 295 -16.05 36.90 -31.42
CA SER A 295 -15.84 35.49 -31.03
C SER A 295 -16.71 34.58 -31.90
N LEU A 296 -16.08 33.79 -32.77
CA LEU A 296 -16.74 32.74 -33.58
C LEU A 296 -17.49 31.70 -32.72
N CYS A 297 -17.21 31.67 -31.42
CA CYS A 297 -17.77 30.72 -30.45
C CYS A 297 -18.88 31.34 -29.59
N ASP A 298 -19.10 32.66 -29.66
CA ASP A 298 -20.14 33.39 -28.95
C ASP A 298 -21.29 33.65 -29.92
N HIS A 299 -22.04 32.58 -30.23
CA HIS A 299 -23.22 32.68 -31.08
C HIS A 299 -24.42 31.99 -30.41
N SER A 300 -25.59 32.63 -30.45
CA SER A 300 -26.84 31.95 -30.16
C SER A 300 -27.24 31.16 -31.42
N GLY A 301 -26.79 29.89 -31.49
CA GLY A 301 -27.07 29.02 -32.65
C GLY A 301 -28.57 28.96 -32.99
N GLN A 302 -28.91 28.69 -34.24
CA GLN A 302 -30.30 28.72 -34.72
C GLN A 302 -31.18 27.69 -33.99
N TYR A 303 -32.32 28.13 -33.44
CA TYR A 303 -33.23 27.25 -32.70
C TYR A 303 -34.49 26.94 -33.53
N PHE A 304 -34.72 25.66 -33.80
CA PHE A 304 -35.95 25.15 -34.39
C PHE A 304 -36.79 24.54 -33.29
N LEU A 305 -37.97 25.10 -33.08
CA LEU A 305 -38.96 24.58 -32.14
C LEU A 305 -40.18 24.12 -32.92
N ILE A 306 -40.44 22.82 -32.88
CA ILE A 306 -41.58 22.18 -33.52
C ILE A 306 -42.56 21.84 -32.40
N THR A 307 -43.78 22.34 -32.53
CA THR A 307 -44.83 22.05 -31.57
C THR A 307 -46.20 22.03 -32.25
N PRO A 308 -47.06 21.05 -31.93
CA PRO A 308 -48.45 21.06 -32.39
C PRO A 308 -49.32 22.05 -31.59
N LYS A 309 -48.82 22.58 -30.46
CA LYS A 309 -49.56 23.43 -29.53
C LYS A 309 -48.82 24.73 -29.31
N LEU A 310 -49.48 25.85 -29.61
CA LEU A 310 -48.98 27.19 -29.26
C LEU A 310 -49.92 27.82 -28.23
N LEU A 311 -49.37 28.26 -27.10
CA LEU A 311 -50.15 28.98 -26.10
C LEU A 311 -50.58 30.36 -26.62
N PRO A 312 -51.77 30.84 -26.27
CA PRO A 312 -52.15 32.23 -26.53
C PRO A 312 -51.32 33.21 -25.69
N ASN A 313 -51.19 34.44 -26.19
CA ASN A 313 -50.54 35.57 -25.53
C ASN A 313 -49.07 35.33 -25.13
N LEU A 314 -48.29 34.66 -25.97
CA LEU A 314 -46.84 34.55 -25.81
C LEU A 314 -46.15 35.86 -26.22
N THR A 315 -46.27 36.89 -25.38
CA THR A 315 -45.68 38.23 -25.60
C THR A 315 -44.17 38.17 -25.77
N ASP A 316 -43.50 37.24 -25.09
CA ASP A 316 -42.05 37.06 -25.18
C ASP A 316 -41.59 36.61 -26.58
N MET A 317 -42.50 36.15 -27.45
CA MET A 317 -42.21 35.78 -28.85
C MET A 317 -42.29 36.96 -29.82
N GLU A 318 -42.69 38.15 -29.37
CA GLU A 318 -42.73 39.37 -30.20
C GLU A 318 -41.32 39.97 -30.36
N ASN A 319 -40.40 39.17 -30.89
CA ASN A 319 -39.02 39.53 -31.16
C ASN A 319 -38.72 39.37 -32.66
N GLU A 320 -38.04 40.34 -33.27
CA GLU A 320 -37.65 40.30 -34.69
C GLU A 320 -36.77 39.10 -35.06
N ALA A 321 -36.05 38.53 -34.08
CA ALA A 321 -35.23 37.35 -34.25
C ALA A 321 -36.04 36.03 -34.32
N VAL A 322 -37.33 36.06 -33.96
CA VAL A 322 -38.21 34.88 -33.93
C VAL A 322 -39.06 34.84 -35.20
N THR A 323 -39.03 33.70 -35.90
CA THR A 323 -39.90 33.46 -37.07
C THR A 323 -40.88 32.34 -36.76
N LEU A 324 -42.18 32.64 -36.84
CA LEU A 324 -43.24 31.64 -36.68
C LEU A 324 -43.64 31.09 -38.04
N LEU A 325 -43.56 29.76 -38.19
CA LEU A 325 -43.97 29.05 -39.41
C LEU A 325 -45.17 28.16 -39.09
N PHE A 326 -46.32 28.49 -39.68
CA PHE A 326 -47.52 27.66 -39.56
C PHE A 326 -47.58 26.67 -40.73
N ILE A 327 -47.58 25.37 -40.42
CA ILE A 327 -47.66 24.29 -41.41
C ILE A 327 -49.10 23.76 -41.44
N PHE A 328 -49.81 24.02 -42.52
CA PHE A 328 -51.16 23.53 -42.75
C PHE A 328 -51.14 22.37 -43.76
N ASN A 329 -51.28 21.14 -43.28
CA ASN A 329 -51.27 19.93 -44.13
C ASN A 329 -52.64 19.23 -44.24
N GLY A 330 -53.73 19.96 -44.00
CA GLY A 330 -55.09 19.42 -44.07
C GLY A 330 -55.68 19.52 -45.49
N PRO A 331 -56.40 18.49 -45.97
CA PRO A 331 -57.02 18.50 -47.31
C PRO A 331 -58.13 19.56 -47.48
N TYR A 332 -58.60 20.16 -46.38
CA TYR A 332 -59.66 21.18 -46.37
C TYR A 332 -59.18 22.54 -45.85
N ASN A 333 -57.86 22.75 -45.69
CA ASN A 333 -57.36 23.99 -45.11
C ASN A 333 -57.34 25.14 -46.12
N PHE A 334 -56.88 24.88 -47.34
CA PHE A 334 -56.86 25.83 -48.46
C PHE A 334 -57.00 25.06 -49.78
N ASP A 335 -57.76 25.62 -50.73
CA ASP A 335 -57.88 25.03 -52.07
C ASP A 335 -56.54 25.14 -52.84
N HIS A 336 -55.81 26.26 -52.67
CA HIS A 336 -54.46 26.46 -53.17
C HIS A 336 -53.51 27.06 -52.11
N CYS A 337 -52.24 26.66 -52.12
CA CYS A 337 -51.23 27.12 -51.15
C CYS A 337 -50.95 28.64 -51.20
N SER A 338 -51.42 29.33 -52.25
CA SER A 338 -51.27 30.78 -52.43
C SER A 338 -52.46 31.59 -51.88
N ASP A 339 -53.53 30.92 -51.42
CA ASP A 339 -54.72 31.58 -50.87
C ASP A 339 -54.48 32.12 -49.45
N TRP A 340 -53.40 31.69 -48.81
CA TRP A 340 -52.98 32.20 -47.50
C TRP A 340 -52.45 33.63 -47.60
N LYS A 341 -53.26 34.60 -47.17
CA LYS A 341 -52.89 36.01 -47.05
C LYS A 341 -52.68 36.41 -45.60
N VAL A 342 -51.41 36.56 -45.21
CA VAL A 342 -51.01 36.96 -43.85
C VAL A 342 -51.64 38.28 -43.42
N ASN A 343 -51.75 39.25 -44.34
CA ASN A 343 -52.33 40.57 -44.05
C ASN A 343 -53.83 40.48 -43.68
N ASP A 344 -54.59 39.59 -44.33
CA ASP A 344 -56.02 39.41 -44.05
C ASP A 344 -56.23 38.71 -42.70
N PHE A 345 -55.34 37.78 -42.34
CA PHE A 345 -55.34 37.12 -41.03
C PHE A 345 -55.00 38.09 -39.90
N LEU A 346 -53.96 38.93 -40.07
CA LEU A 346 -53.59 39.97 -39.11
C LEU A 346 -54.67 41.05 -38.99
N GLY A 347 -55.33 41.40 -40.11
CA GLY A 347 -56.46 42.34 -40.12
C GLY A 347 -57.65 41.86 -39.28
N LYS A 348 -57.97 40.56 -39.33
CA LYS A 348 -59.01 39.95 -38.48
C LYS A 348 -58.66 39.95 -36.99
N LYS A 349 -57.36 39.92 -36.63
CA LYS A 349 -56.91 40.01 -35.24
C LYS A 349 -57.06 41.44 -34.69
N ARG A 350 -56.77 42.47 -35.50
CA ARG A 350 -57.02 43.88 -35.13
C ARG A 350 -58.49 44.12 -34.81
N ILE A 351 -59.40 43.62 -35.64
CA ILE A 351 -60.86 43.77 -35.41
C ILE A 351 -61.28 43.13 -34.07
N ARG A 352 -60.77 41.95 -33.70
CA ARG A 352 -61.08 41.31 -32.39
C ARG A 352 -60.41 42.00 -31.19
N CYS A 353 -59.26 42.66 -31.40
CA CYS A 353 -58.63 43.49 -30.36
C CYS A 353 -59.42 44.78 -30.17
N ASP A 354 -59.80 45.45 -31.25
CA ASP A 354 -60.61 46.68 -31.25
C ASP A 354 -62.01 46.43 -30.65
N GLU A 355 -62.65 45.27 -30.89
CA GLU A 355 -63.93 44.90 -30.25
C GLU A 355 -63.78 44.61 -28.75
N ASN A 356 -62.65 44.04 -28.32
CA ASN A 356 -62.36 43.80 -26.91
C ASN A 356 -61.90 45.06 -26.18
N GLU A 357 -61.22 45.98 -26.89
CA GLU A 357 -60.86 47.30 -26.40
C GLU A 357 -62.08 48.22 -26.35
N ALA A 358 -62.99 48.20 -27.34
CA ALA A 358 -64.27 48.92 -27.26
C ALA A 358 -65.16 48.41 -26.10
N ASN A 359 -65.12 47.11 -25.79
CA ASN A 359 -65.76 46.55 -24.60
C ASN A 359 -65.04 46.89 -23.28
N LYS A 360 -63.74 47.21 -23.31
CA LYS A 360 -62.97 47.70 -22.16
C LYS A 360 -63.05 49.22 -22.00
N GLU A 361 -63.08 50.00 -23.06
CA GLU A 361 -63.22 51.46 -23.07
C GLU A 361 -64.62 51.89 -22.60
N ASN A 362 -65.66 51.10 -22.90
CA ASN A 362 -66.97 51.27 -22.28
C ASN A 362 -66.95 51.03 -20.74
N ASN A 363 -65.90 50.39 -20.21
CA ASN A 363 -65.65 50.19 -18.78
C ASN A 363 -64.53 51.09 -18.20
N ILE A 364 -63.79 51.81 -19.05
CA ILE A 364 -62.62 52.62 -18.67
C ILE A 364 -62.74 53.96 -19.41
N VAL A 365 -63.85 54.66 -19.22
CA VAL A 365 -63.85 56.12 -19.21
C VAL A 365 -63.32 56.54 -17.84
N ASN A 366 -62.02 56.34 -17.61
CA ASN A 366 -61.21 57.01 -16.59
C ASN A 366 -59.73 56.66 -16.83
N GLU A 367 -58.96 57.69 -17.18
CA GLU A 367 -57.49 57.78 -17.18
C GLU A 367 -56.68 57.20 -18.36
N ALA A 368 -56.50 58.10 -19.35
CA ALA A 368 -55.24 58.59 -19.91
C ALA A 368 -54.18 57.63 -20.53
N ALA A 369 -54.16 57.67 -21.88
CA ALA A 369 -53.04 57.94 -22.81
C ALA A 369 -51.69 57.21 -22.70
N GLY A 370 -51.28 56.56 -23.81
CA GLY A 370 -49.86 56.28 -24.10
C GLY A 370 -49.53 55.31 -25.25
N GLN A 371 -49.43 55.84 -26.48
CA GLN A 371 -48.43 55.59 -27.55
C GLN A 371 -48.08 54.14 -28.01
N GLU A 372 -48.50 53.78 -29.24
CA GLU A 372 -48.16 52.53 -29.96
C GLU A 372 -46.84 52.59 -30.76
N CYS A 373 -46.08 51.48 -30.79
CA CYS A 373 -45.01 51.18 -31.76
C CYS A 373 -45.31 49.87 -32.50
N LYS A 374 -45.09 49.82 -33.84
CA LYS A 374 -45.43 48.70 -34.74
C LYS A 374 -44.21 47.79 -35.03
N PRO A 375 -44.34 46.44 -34.98
CA PRO A 375 -43.31 45.52 -35.47
C PRO A 375 -43.48 45.15 -36.96
N HIS A 376 -42.37 44.81 -37.62
CA HIS A 376 -42.24 44.56 -39.06
C HIS A 376 -42.07 43.05 -39.33
N VAL A 377 -42.94 42.44 -40.15
CA VAL A 377 -42.86 41.01 -40.56
C VAL A 377 -42.48 40.92 -42.03
N ARG A 378 -41.38 40.24 -42.35
CA ARG A 378 -40.93 39.97 -43.75
C ARG A 378 -41.31 38.56 -44.19
N ALA A 379 -42.02 38.46 -45.30
CA ALA A 379 -42.29 37.19 -45.99
C ALA A 379 -41.23 36.93 -47.06
N ASN A 380 -40.43 35.87 -46.92
CA ASN A 380 -39.50 35.41 -47.96
C ASN A 380 -40.03 34.16 -48.67
N LYS A 381 -39.99 34.21 -50.01
CA LYS A 381 -40.54 33.22 -50.93
C LYS A 381 -39.44 32.20 -51.28
N ILE A 382 -39.57 30.95 -50.82
CA ILE A 382 -38.66 29.86 -51.23
C ILE A 382 -39.35 29.05 -52.33
N SER A 383 -38.87 29.20 -53.56
CA SER A 383 -39.33 28.39 -54.71
C SER A 383 -38.54 27.08 -54.78
N ARG A 384 -39.22 25.93 -54.64
CA ARG A 384 -38.65 24.62 -55.00
C ARG A 384 -38.66 24.48 -56.53
N LYS A 385 -37.47 24.49 -57.15
CA LYS A 385 -37.29 23.90 -58.49
C LYS A 385 -37.41 22.38 -58.36
N LYS A 386 -38.40 21.78 -59.02
CA LYS A 386 -38.45 20.33 -59.27
C LYS A 386 -37.45 20.02 -60.38
N SER A 387 -36.42 19.25 -60.07
CA SER A 387 -35.63 18.51 -61.07
C SER A 387 -36.48 17.34 -61.57
N SER A 388 -36.67 17.28 -62.89
CA SER A 388 -37.03 16.05 -63.61
C SER A 388 -35.76 15.44 -64.17
#